data_AF-A0A3M2W067-F1
#
_entry.id   AF-A0A3M2W067-F1
#
_cell.length_a   1.000
_cell.length_b   1.000
_cell.length_c   1.000
_cell.angle_alpha   90.00
_cell.angle_beta   90.00
_cell.angle_gamma   90.00
#
_symmetry.space_group_name_H-M   'P 1'
#
loop_
_entity.id
_entity.type
_entity.pdbx_description
1 polymer ?
#
loop_
_entity_poly.entity_id
_entity_poly.type
_entity_poly.pdbx_seq_one_letter_code
_entity_poly.pdbx_strand_id
1 'polypeptide(L)'
;YLGHYERFIRTTMTQNNNFTTGRVYEHVLRKERRGDYLGATIQVIPHITDEIKRRIIKGAGDADVALVEIGGTVGDIESQPFLEAIRQLRFEVGARR
;
A
#
# COMPACT_ATOMS: atom_id res chain seq x y z
N TYR A 1 -3.75 -1.80 16.80
CA TYR A 1 -3.65 -0.70 15.83
C TYR A 1 -5.01 -0.29 15.27
N LEU A 2 -5.80 -1.18 14.63
CA LEU A 2 -7.10 -0.79 14.03
C LEU A 2 -8.16 -0.30 15.04
N GLY A 3 -8.21 -0.87 16.24
CA GLY A 3 -9.20 -0.48 17.27
C GLY A 3 -9.06 0.96 17.80
N HIS A 4 -7.92 1.64 17.58
CA HIS A 4 -7.80 3.06 17.88
C HIS A 4 -8.63 3.87 16.87
N TYR A 5 -8.46 3.62 15.58
CA TYR A 5 -9.19 4.32 14.53
C TYR A 5 -10.70 4.06 14.56
N GLU A 6 -11.13 2.81 14.80
CA GLU A 6 -12.56 2.49 14.90
C GLU A 6 -13.26 3.29 16.00
N ARG A 7 -12.56 3.53 17.12
CA ARG A 7 -13.09 4.28 18.27
C ARG A 7 -13.29 5.76 17.95
N PHE A 8 -12.47 6.35 17.09
CA PHE A 8 -12.53 7.78 16.74
C PHE A 8 -13.32 8.07 15.47
N ILE A 9 -13.30 7.17 14.48
CA ILE A 9 -13.90 7.38 13.15
C ILE A 9 -15.27 6.70 13.01
N ARG A 10 -15.72 5.93 14.01
CA ARG A 10 -17.02 5.19 14.01
C ARG A 10 -17.26 4.38 12.73
N THR A 11 -16.19 3.86 12.13
CA THR A 11 -16.21 3.02 10.93
C THR A 11 -15.65 1.66 11.27
N THR A 12 -16.30 0.59 10.79
CA THR A 12 -15.79 -0.78 10.92
C THR A 12 -14.67 -0.98 9.91
N MET A 13 -13.49 -1.35 10.41
CA MET A 13 -12.34 -1.63 9.58
C MET A 13 -12.31 -3.11 9.18
N THR A 14 -11.83 -3.37 7.97
CA THR A 14 -11.67 -4.73 7.43
C THR A 14 -10.19 -5.12 7.37
N GLN A 15 -9.92 -6.40 7.07
CA GLN A 15 -8.56 -6.89 6.83
C GLN A 15 -7.83 -6.18 5.66
N ASN A 16 -8.56 -5.47 4.80
CA ASN A 16 -7.96 -4.65 3.73
C ASN A 16 -7.40 -3.33 4.25
N ASN A 17 -7.85 -2.84 5.40
CA ASN A 17 -7.43 -1.57 6.00
C ASN A 17 -6.08 -1.68 6.75
N ASN A 18 -5.50 -2.87 6.83
CA ASN A 18 -4.17 -3.09 7.38
C ASN A 18 -3.39 -4.11 6.54
N PHE A 19 -2.20 -3.71 6.11
CA PHE A 19 -1.27 -4.60 5.42
C PHE A 19 0.16 -4.35 5.85
N THR A 20 0.97 -5.41 5.79
CA THR A 20 2.38 -5.38 6.19
C THR A 20 3.28 -5.59 4.98
N THR A 21 4.55 -5.21 5.11
CA THR A 21 5.59 -5.46 4.09
C THR A 21 5.63 -6.93 3.68
N GLY A 22 5.60 -7.86 4.64
CA GLY A 22 5.57 -9.29 4.35
C GLY A 22 4.41 -9.70 3.44
N ARG A 23 3.18 -9.23 3.72
CA ARG A 23 2.01 -9.53 2.87
C ARG A 23 2.09 -8.91 1.47
N VAL A 24 2.80 -7.79 1.32
CA VAL A 24 3.02 -7.15 0.01
C VAL A 24 3.98 -8.00 -0.83
N TYR A 25 5.14 -8.32 -0.26
CA TYR A 25 6.17 -9.09 -0.95
C TYR A 25 5.69 -10.50 -1.30
N GLU A 26 5.04 -11.19 -0.37
CA GLU A 26 4.44 -12.50 -0.61
C GLU A 26 3.45 -12.45 -1.79
N HIS A 27 2.63 -11.40 -1.87
CA HIS A 27 1.65 -11.28 -2.94
C HIS A 27 2.31 -11.07 -4.31
N VAL A 28 3.35 -10.24 -4.38
CA VAL A 28 4.10 -10.01 -5.61
C VAL A 28 4.85 -11.26 -6.06
N LEU A 29 5.50 -11.97 -5.13
CA LEU A 29 6.17 -13.24 -5.43
C LEU A 29 5.19 -14.33 -5.90
N ARG A 30 3.98 -14.38 -5.33
CA ARG A 30 2.95 -15.32 -5.77
C ARG A 30 2.47 -15.02 -7.20
N LYS A 31 2.32 -13.74 -7.57
CA LYS A 31 1.99 -13.33 -8.93
C LYS A 31 3.10 -13.70 -9.91
N GLU A 32 4.36 -13.51 -9.52
CA GLU A 32 5.53 -13.93 -10.29
C GLU A 32 5.51 -15.43 -10.57
N ARG A 33 5.36 -16.26 -9.54
CA ARG A 33 5.30 -17.72 -9.69
C ARG A 33 4.14 -18.21 -10.55
N ARG A 34 3.06 -17.43 -10.64
CA ARG A 34 1.89 -17.73 -11.50
C ARG A 34 2.13 -17.34 -12.96
N GLY A 35 3.17 -16.56 -13.25
CA GLY A 35 3.50 -16.07 -14.58
C GLY A 35 2.86 -14.71 -14.93
N ASP A 36 2.27 -14.01 -13.96
CA ASP A 36 1.60 -12.72 -14.21
C ASP A 36 2.56 -11.63 -14.74
N TYR A 37 3.86 -11.76 -14.45
CA TYR A 37 4.90 -10.84 -14.91
C TYR A 37 5.66 -11.35 -16.14
N LEU A 38 5.16 -12.38 -16.84
CA LEU A 38 5.73 -12.90 -18.09
C LEU A 38 7.23 -13.27 -18.00
N GLY A 39 7.68 -13.73 -16.84
CA GLY A 39 9.08 -14.07 -16.59
C GLY A 39 10.02 -12.87 -16.38
N ALA A 40 9.47 -11.66 -16.24
CA ALA A 40 10.25 -10.48 -15.91
C ALA A 40 10.77 -10.51 -14.46
N THR A 41 11.95 -9.92 -14.25
CA THR A 41 12.56 -9.80 -12.93
C THR A 41 11.70 -8.92 -12.02
N ILE A 42 11.41 -9.41 -10.81
CA ILE A 42 10.75 -8.62 -9.78
C ILE A 42 11.71 -7.60 -9.18
N GLN A 43 11.23 -6.37 -9.10
CA GLN A 43 11.95 -5.20 -8.62
C GLN A 43 11.08 -4.43 -7.62
N VAL A 44 11.71 -3.70 -6.70
CA VAL A 44 10.99 -2.84 -5.75
C VAL A 44 10.13 -1.80 -6.49
N ILE A 45 10.73 -1.12 -7.47
CA ILE A 45 10.02 -0.26 -8.41
C ILE A 45 10.02 -1.00 -9.76
N PRO A 46 8.86 -1.19 -10.42
CA PRO A 46 7.54 -0.74 -10.01
C PRO A 46 6.75 -1.76 -9.15
N HIS A 47 7.15 -3.03 -9.12
CA HIS A 47 6.27 -4.13 -8.66
C HIS A 47 5.82 -4.03 -7.20
N ILE A 48 6.72 -3.69 -6.27
CA ILE A 48 6.37 -3.54 -4.86
C ILE A 48 5.61 -2.23 -4.64
N THR A 49 6.08 -1.13 -5.22
CA THR A 49 5.42 0.18 -5.09
C THR A 49 4.01 0.17 -5.66
N ASP A 50 3.78 -0.50 -6.79
CA ASP A 50 2.47 -0.65 -7.41
C ASP A 50 1.52 -1.50 -6.56
N GLU A 51 2.02 -2.58 -5.94
CA GLU A 51 1.20 -3.37 -5.03
C GLU A 51 0.83 -2.59 -3.76
N ILE A 52 1.72 -1.74 -3.24
CA ILE A 52 1.41 -0.82 -2.13
C ILE A 52 0.33 0.19 -2.56
N LYS A 53 0.51 0.88 -3.69
CA LYS A 53 -0.48 1.82 -4.24
C LYS A 53 -1.85 1.15 -4.43
N ARG A 54 -1.87 -0.04 -5.02
CA ARG A 54 -3.09 -0.83 -5.21
C ARG A 54 -3.82 -1.11 -3.89
N ARG A 55 -3.09 -1.42 -2.82
CA ARG A 55 -3.68 -1.67 -1.50
C ARG A 55 -4.20 -0.41 -0.84
N ILE A 56 -3.50 0.72 -1.00
CA ILE A 56 -3.98 2.03 -0.53
C ILE A 56 -5.33 2.36 -1.20
N ILE A 57 -5.38 2.31 -2.54
CA ILE A 57 -6.61 2.61 -3.29
C ILE A 57 -7.74 1.63 -2.95
N LYS A 58 -7.43 0.32 -2.86
CA LYS A 58 -8.42 -0.68 -2.45
C LYS A 58 -8.93 -0.46 -1.02
N GLY A 59 -8.06 -0.04 -0.11
CA GLY A 59 -8.40 0.24 1.28
C GLY A 59 -9.24 1.50 1.46
N ALA A 60 -9.08 2.49 0.58
CA ALA A 60 -9.92 3.69 0.53
C ALA A 60 -11.35 3.38 0.10
N GLY A 61 -11.54 2.46 -0.86
CA GLY A 61 -12.87 2.11 -1.36
C GLY A 61 -13.60 3.33 -1.92
N ASP A 62 -14.86 3.52 -1.52
CA ASP A 62 -15.72 4.63 -1.95
C ASP A 62 -15.69 5.84 -0.99
N ALA A 63 -14.71 5.90 -0.08
CA ALA A 63 -14.59 7.01 0.85
C ALA A 63 -14.16 8.30 0.13
N ASP A 64 -14.75 9.44 0.52
CA ASP A 64 -14.36 10.75 0.00
C ASP A 64 -12.93 11.13 0.38
N VAL A 65 -12.49 10.71 1.58
CA VAL A 65 -11.15 10.97 2.11
C VAL A 65 -10.61 9.72 2.78
N ALA A 66 -9.38 9.32 2.41
CA ALA A 66 -8.67 8.21 3.02
C ALA A 66 -7.47 8.71 3.84
N LEU A 67 -7.43 8.34 5.13
CA LEU A 67 -6.27 8.55 5.99
C LEU A 67 -5.36 7.31 5.92
N VAL A 68 -4.12 7.52 5.48
CA VAL A 68 -3.13 6.44 5.36
C VAL A 68 -2.03 6.66 6.40
N GLU A 69 -1.95 5.76 7.37
CA GLU A 69 -0.82 5.70 8.30
C GLU A 69 0.29 4.82 7.72
N ILE A 70 1.52 5.34 7.69
CA ILE A 70 2.72 4.53 7.40
C ILE A 70 3.44 4.32 8.73
N GLY A 71 3.49 3.07 9.16
CA GLY A 71 4.32 2.70 10.32
C GLY A 71 5.81 2.71 9.99
N GLY A 72 6.64 2.85 11.02
CA GLY A 72 8.10 2.93 10.90
C GLY A 72 8.63 4.36 10.99
N THR A 73 9.95 4.52 10.91
CA THR A 73 10.59 5.83 10.96
C THR A 73 11.02 6.25 9.55
N VAL A 74 10.90 7.54 9.25
CA VAL A 74 11.48 8.10 8.02
C VAL A 74 13.00 8.00 8.10
N GLY A 75 13.62 7.44 7.06
CA GLY A 75 15.06 7.16 7.02
C GLY A 75 15.39 5.68 7.16
N ASP A 76 14.48 4.87 7.72
CA ASP A 76 14.65 3.43 7.78
C ASP A 76 14.48 2.81 6.39
N ILE A 77 15.34 1.83 6.07
CA ILE A 77 15.34 1.13 4.76
C ILE A 77 13.97 0.49 4.48
N GLU A 78 13.32 -0.01 5.52
CA GLU A 78 12.03 -0.72 5.46
C GLU A 78 10.88 0.20 5.02
N SER A 79 10.97 1.50 5.33
CA SER A 79 9.96 2.50 5.01
C SER A 79 10.07 3.02 3.57
N GLN A 80 11.23 2.86 2.93
CA GLN A 80 11.50 3.44 1.61
C GLN A 80 10.49 3.06 0.52
N PRO A 81 10.07 1.78 0.38
CA PRO A 81 9.07 1.41 -0.63
C PRO A 81 7.72 2.10 -0.42
N PHE A 82 7.30 2.33 0.83
CA PHE A 82 6.04 3.01 1.14
C PHE A 82 6.11 4.50 0.82
N LEU A 83 7.22 5.16 1.19
CA LEU A 83 7.44 6.57 0.88
C LEU A 83 7.46 6.82 -0.63
N GLU A 84 8.13 5.95 -1.38
CA GLU A 84 8.14 6.02 -2.85
C GLU A 84 6.76 5.76 -3.45
N ALA A 85 6.02 4.77 -2.95
CA ALA A 85 4.67 4.48 -3.42
C ALA A 85 3.72 5.67 -3.25
N ILE A 86 3.75 6.36 -2.10
CA ILE A 86 2.91 7.55 -1.88
C ILE A 86 3.40 8.74 -2.70
N ARG A 87 4.70 8.90 -2.88
CA ARG A 87 5.25 9.92 -3.78
C ARG A 87 4.70 9.73 -5.19
N GLN A 88 4.74 8.51 -5.73
CA GLN A 88 4.15 8.18 -7.04
C GLN A 88 2.63 8.40 -7.07
N LEU A 89 1.91 7.93 -6.04
CA LEU A 89 0.46 8.06 -5.97
C LEU A 89 -0.01 9.52 -5.98
N ARG A 90 0.72 10.42 -5.30
CA ARG A 90 0.48 11.87 -5.35
C ARG A 90 0.54 12.42 -6.78
N PHE A 91 1.48 11.94 -7.59
CA PHE A 91 1.59 12.34 -9.00
C PHE A 91 0.46 11.74 -9.84
N GLU A 92 0.09 10.48 -9.62
CA GLU A 92 -0.95 9.77 -10.38
C GLU A 92 -2.35 10.31 -10.11
N VAL A 93 -2.68 10.60 -8.85
CA VAL A 93 -4.00 11.12 -8.43
C VAL A 93 -4.12 12.63 -8.67
N GLY A 94 -2.98 13.32 -8.78
CA GLY A 94 -2.89 14.77 -8.93
C GLY A 94 -2.92 15.51 -7.59
N ALA A 95 -2.15 16.60 -7.49
CA ALA A 95 -1.95 17.35 -6.24
C ALA A 95 -3.17 18.17 -5.76
N ARG A 96 -4.28 18.18 -6.51
CA ARG A 96 -5.46 19.03 -6.28
C ARG A 96 -6.77 18.24 -6.12
N ARG A 97 -6.67 16.94 -5.94
CA ARG A 97 -7.84 16.11 -5.62
C ARG A 97 -8.15 16.19 -4.13
#